data_AF-Q9PWH9-F1
#
_entry.id   AF-Q9PWH9-F1
#
_cell.length_a   1.000
_cell.length_b   1.000
_cell.length_c   1.000
_cell.angle_alpha   90.00
_cell.angle_beta   90.00
_cell.angle_gamma   90.00
#
_symmetry.space_group_name_H-M   'P 1'
#
loop_
_entity.id
_entity.type
_entity.pdbx_description
1 polymer ?
#
loop_
_entity_poly.entity_id
_entity_poly.type
_entity_poly.pdbx_seq_one_letter_code
_entity_poly.pdbx_strand_id
1 'polypeptide(L)' 'YPQTKAYFSHWKDLSPGSAPVRKHGKTVMSGVADAVSKIDDLNAGLLNLSELHAFTLRVDPSNFH' A
#
# COMPACT_ATOMS: atom_id res chain seq x y z
N TYR A 1 2.03 -13.97 -6.37
CA TYR A 1 1.79 -12.62 -6.91
C TYR A 1 3.06 -11.98 -7.50
N PRO A 2 3.67 -12.49 -8.60
CA PRO A 2 4.79 -11.80 -9.25
C PRO A 2 4.40 -10.48 -9.93
N GLN A 3 3.14 -10.34 -10.35
CA GLN A 3 2.61 -9.18 -11.07
C GLN A 3 2.67 -7.88 -10.24
N THR A 4 2.60 -7.96 -8.91
CA THR A 4 2.65 -6.79 -8.02
C THR A 4 4.00 -6.08 -8.06
N LYS A 5 5.07 -6.76 -8.53
CA LYS A 5 6.40 -6.16 -8.65
C LYS A 5 6.44 -4.98 -9.63
N ALA A 6 5.49 -4.90 -10.57
CA ALA A 6 5.41 -3.79 -11.53
C ALA A 6 5.27 -2.43 -10.83
N TYR A 7 4.49 -2.36 -9.74
CA TYR A 7 4.27 -1.13 -8.96
C TYR A 7 5.51 -0.65 -8.20
N PHE A 8 6.51 -1.54 -8.02
CA PHE A 8 7.74 -1.26 -7.28
C PHE A 8 8.99 -1.34 -8.18
N SER A 9 8.82 -1.29 -9.51
CA SER A 9 9.91 -1.38 -10.51
C SER A 9 10.99 -0.30 -10.37
N HIS A 10 10.70 0.79 -9.67
CA HIS A 10 11.65 1.86 -9.35
C HIS A 10 12.61 1.51 -8.18
N TRP A 11 12.36 0.43 -7.44
CA TRP A 11 13.28 -0.05 -6.40
C TRP A 11 14.32 -0.98 -7.01
N LYS A 12 15.59 -0.74 -6.68
CA LYS A 12 16.73 -1.56 -7.13
C LYS A 12 16.75 -2.95 -6.50
N ASP A 13 16.15 -3.10 -5.32
CA ASP A 13 16.13 -4.34 -4.55
C ASP A 13 14.73 -4.55 -3.94
N LEU A 14 14.11 -5.67 -4.32
CA LEU A 14 12.79 -6.12 -3.82
C LEU A 14 12.92 -7.33 -2.88
N SER A 15 14.14 -7.72 -2.53
CA SER A 15 14.37 -8.86 -1.64
C SER A 15 13.84 -8.57 -0.22
N PRO A 16 13.46 -9.63 0.51
CA PRO A 16 13.17 -9.50 1.93
C PRO A 16 14.34 -8.84 2.67
N GLY A 17 14.05 -7.87 3.53
CA GLY A 17 15.06 -7.17 4.32
C GLY A 17 15.72 -5.98 3.63
N SER A 18 15.51 -5.78 2.32
CA SER A 18 15.98 -4.59 1.63
C SER A 18 15.44 -3.31 2.28
N ALA A 19 16.26 -2.25 2.26
CA ALA A 19 15.90 -0.95 2.85
C ALA A 19 14.55 -0.39 2.35
N PRO A 20 14.24 -0.36 1.03
CA PRO A 20 12.96 0.16 0.56
C PRO A 20 11.78 -0.71 1.00
N VAL A 21 11.90 -2.04 0.95
CA VAL A 21 10.85 -2.97 1.40
C VAL A 21 10.55 -2.79 2.89
N ARG A 22 11.59 -2.72 3.74
CA ARG A 22 11.42 -2.50 5.18
C ARG A 22 10.76 -1.15 5.50
N LYS A 23 11.20 -0.09 4.81
CA LYS A 23 10.65 1.26 5.00
C LYS A 23 9.18 1.30 4.59
N HIS A 24 8.85 0.77 3.41
CA HIS A 24 7.47 0.78 2.93
C HIS A 24 6.57 -0.16 3.73
N GLY A 25 7.08 -1.31 4.20
CA GLY A 25 6.36 -2.19 5.10
C GLY A 25 5.91 -1.48 6.39
N LYS A 26 6.74 -0.61 6.96
CA LYS A 26 6.33 0.26 8.09
C LYS A 26 5.19 1.20 7.68
N THR A 27 5.27 1.84 6.52
CA THR A 27 4.22 2.72 5.99
C THR A 27 2.88 1.99 5.83
N VAL A 28 2.89 0.79 5.25
CA VAL A 28 1.69 -0.05 5.10
C VAL A 28 1.09 -0.38 6.47
N MET A 29 1.89 -0.84 7.42
CA MET A 29 1.40 -1.18 8.76
C MET A 29 0.88 0.03 9.54
N SER A 30 1.46 1.22 9.34
CA SER A 30 0.89 2.46 9.87
C SER A 30 -0.46 2.79 9.27
N GLY A 31 -0.66 2.57 7.96
CA GLY A 31 -1.97 2.71 7.31
C GLY A 31 -3.00 1.71 7.85
N VAL A 32 -2.59 0.45 8.12
CA VAL A 32 -3.46 -0.55 8.78
C VAL A 32 -3.85 -0.11 10.19
N ALA A 33 -2.90 0.41 10.98
CA ALA A 33 -3.20 0.92 12.31
C ALA A 33 -4.16 2.12 12.29
N ASP A 34 -4.02 3.01 11.30
CA ASP A 34 -4.94 4.13 11.08
C ASP A 34 -6.32 3.65 10.61
N ALA A 35 -6.41 2.59 9.81
CA ALA A 35 -7.68 1.97 9.48
C ALA A 35 -8.38 1.40 10.74
N VAL A 36 -7.62 0.76 11.64
CA VAL A 36 -8.17 0.24 12.90
C VAL A 36 -8.70 1.36 13.80
N SER A 37 -8.03 2.52 13.86
CA SER A 37 -8.53 3.67 14.64
C SER A 37 -9.77 4.33 14.04
N LYS A 38 -10.08 4.06 12.77
CA LYS A 38 -11.21 4.60 12.00
C LYS A 38 -12.23 3.52 11.62
N ILE A 39 -12.27 2.43 12.38
CA ILE A 39 -13.04 1.22 12.01
C ILE A 39 -14.55 1.46 11.85
N ASP A 40 -15.10 2.50 12.50
CA ASP A 40 -16.51 2.87 12.39
C ASP A 40 -16.89 3.41 11.00
N ASP A 41 -15.95 4.06 10.30
CA ASP A 41 -16.14 4.57 8.94
C ASP A 41 -14.83 4.53 8.14
N LEU A 42 -14.52 3.34 7.61
CA LEU A 42 -13.33 3.12 6.78
C LEU A 42 -13.40 3.87 5.43
N ASN A 43 -14.60 4.12 4.90
CA ASN A 43 -14.79 4.77 3.61
C ASN A 43 -14.33 6.24 3.68
N ALA A 44 -14.81 6.98 4.69
CA ALA A 44 -14.32 8.33 4.94
C ALA A 44 -12.87 8.30 5.44
N GLY A 45 -12.56 7.34 6.33
CA GLY A 45 -11.28 7.28 7.03
C GLY A 45 -10.06 7.04 6.14
N LEU A 46 -10.23 6.32 5.03
CA LEU A 46 -9.16 5.94 4.10
C LEU A 46 -9.25 6.62 2.73
N LEU A 47 -10.08 7.67 2.59
CA LEU A 47 -10.32 8.35 1.31
C LEU A 47 -9.02 8.78 0.60
N ASN A 48 -8.07 9.36 1.33
CA ASN A 48 -6.78 9.78 0.76
C ASN A 48 -5.93 8.59 0.27
N LEU A 49 -5.96 7.45 0.98
CA LEU A 49 -5.27 6.24 0.54
C LEU A 49 -5.97 5.63 -0.66
N SER A 50 -7.29 5.64 -0.69
CA SER A 50 -8.09 5.23 -1.85
C SER A 50 -7.74 6.07 -3.08
N GLU A 51 -7.69 7.39 -2.96
CA GLU A 51 -7.35 8.29 -4.07
C GLU A 51 -5.95 8.05 -4.61
N LEU A 52 -4.97 7.89 -3.71
CA LEU A 52 -3.59 7.57 -4.08
C LEU A 52 -3.52 6.26 -4.88
N HIS A 53 -4.12 5.18 -4.38
CA HIS A 53 -4.00 3.87 -5.02
C HIS A 53 -4.84 3.75 -6.29
N ALA A 54 -6.07 4.29 -6.31
CA ALA A 54 -6.98 4.16 -7.43
C ALA A 54 -6.67 5.11 -8.60
N PHE A 55 -6.32 6.37 -8.32
CA PHE A 55 -6.22 7.39 -9.38
C PHE A 55 -4.79 7.79 -9.72
N THR A 56 -3.94 7.95 -8.69
CA THR A 56 -2.54 8.35 -8.89
C THR A 56 -1.67 7.17 -9.32
N LEU A 57 -1.67 6.10 -8.53
CA LEU A 57 -0.87 4.90 -8.79
C LEU A 57 -1.56 3.91 -9.72
N ARG A 58 -2.90 3.97 -9.80
CA ARG A 58 -3.74 3.09 -10.62
C ARG A 58 -3.43 1.61 -10.38
N VAL A 59 -3.33 1.24 -9.10
CA VAL A 59 -3.14 -0.15 -8.67
C VAL A 59 -4.41 -0.93 -9.02
N ASP A 60 -4.27 -1.98 -9.81
CA ASP A 60 -5.39 -2.88 -10.14
C ASP A 60 -6.00 -3.41 -8.83
N PRO A 61 -7.32 -3.22 -8.60
CA PRO A 61 -8.01 -3.64 -7.38
C PRO A 61 -7.81 -5.13 -7.03
N SER A 62 -7.52 -5.97 -8.02
CA SER A 62 -7.17 -7.38 -7.85
C SER A 62 -5.81 -7.60 -7.16
N ASN A 63 -5.15 -6.57 -6.62
CA ASN A 63 -3.97 -6.75 -5.78
C ASN A 63 -4.26 -6.60 -4.27
N PHE A 64 -5.52 -6.32 -3.90
CA PHE A 64 -5.94 -6.09 -2.49
C PHE A 64 -6.80 -7.21 -1.89
N HIS A 65 -6.98 -8.34 -2.57
CA HIS A 65 -7.80 -9.47 -2.11
C HIS A 65 -7.05 -10.46 -1.20
#